data_AF-B0JY21-F1
#
_entry.id   AF-B0JY21-F1
#
_cell.length_a   1.000
_cell.length_b   1.000
_cell.length_c   1.000
_cell.angle_alpha   90.00
_cell.angle_beta   90.00
_cell.angle_gamma   90.00
#
_symmetry.space_group_name_H-M   'P 1'
#
loop_
_entity.id
_entity.type
_entity.pdbx_description
1 polymer ?
#
loop_
_entity_poly.entity_id
_entity_poly.type
_entity_poly.pdbx_seq_one_letter_code
_entity_poly.pdbx_strand_id
1 'polypeptide(L)'
;MINPTNKTVSDETKQLIDQLLLERISLRGIARVTGVSWSWLQNYVNNKLAAVPRQVKVSDKPKGKLFRECDEMWSWVFSKTIKVYIWRLIDRKTREIIGCYLGYAEKVFPGDRVWGVGCGVMGVGSAGVGRIKLPFA
;
A
#
# COMPACT_ATOMS: atom_id res chain seq x y z
N MET A 1 -27.88 -21.44 -31.57
CA MET A 1 -27.95 -20.21 -30.76
C MET A 1 -27.26 -20.50 -29.42
N ILE A 2 -26.16 -19.82 -29.10
CA ILE A 2 -25.49 -19.98 -27.80
C ILE A 2 -26.21 -19.02 -26.84
N ASN A 3 -26.93 -19.55 -25.86
CA ASN A 3 -27.57 -18.72 -24.82
C ASN A 3 -26.49 -18.28 -23.82
N PRO A 4 -26.16 -16.98 -23.71
CA PRO A 4 -25.18 -16.52 -22.75
C PRO A 4 -25.74 -16.67 -21.33
N THR A 5 -25.21 -17.63 -20.57
CA THR A 5 -25.53 -17.79 -19.15
C THR A 5 -24.64 -16.84 -18.36
N ASN A 6 -25.21 -15.88 -17.64
CA ASN A 6 -24.46 -15.00 -16.76
C ASN A 6 -23.94 -15.82 -15.57
N LYS A 7 -22.72 -16.37 -15.69
CA LYS A 7 -22.08 -17.13 -14.62
C LYS A 7 -21.64 -16.15 -13.53
N THR A 8 -22.42 -16.09 -12.47
CA THR A 8 -22.03 -15.41 -11.24
C THR A 8 -20.93 -16.22 -10.55
N VAL A 9 -19.83 -15.55 -10.17
CA VAL A 9 -18.76 -16.18 -9.39
C VAL A 9 -19.25 -16.35 -7.96
N SER A 10 -19.19 -17.58 -7.44
CA SER A 10 -19.64 -17.91 -6.09
C SER A 10 -18.81 -17.21 -5.02
N ASP A 11 -19.37 -17.08 -3.81
CA ASP A 11 -18.68 -16.43 -2.70
C ASP A 11 -17.52 -17.26 -2.17
N GLU A 12 -17.59 -18.59 -2.24
CA GLU A 12 -16.47 -19.49 -1.91
C GLU A 12 -15.28 -19.25 -2.84
N THR A 13 -15.55 -19.04 -4.13
CA THR A 13 -14.50 -18.72 -5.11
C THR A 13 -13.87 -17.36 -4.82
N LYS A 14 -14.66 -16.37 -4.40
CA LYS A 14 -14.13 -15.05 -3.99
C LYS A 14 -13.24 -15.17 -2.76
N GLN A 15 -13.65 -15.95 -1.75
CA GLN A 15 -12.84 -16.20 -0.55
C GLN A 15 -11.52 -16.87 -0.89
N LEU A 16 -11.52 -17.86 -1.80
CA LEU A 16 -10.29 -18.49 -2.27
C LEU A 16 -9.38 -17.48 -2.99
N ILE A 17 -9.93 -16.66 -3.89
CA ILE A 17 -9.19 -15.60 -4.57
C ILE A 17 -8.54 -14.66 -3.54
N ASP A 18 -9.26 -14.33 -2.48
CA ASP A 18 -8.76 -13.44 -1.43
C ASP A 18 -7.56 -14.01 -0.68
N GLN A 19 -7.60 -15.30 -0.35
CA GLN A 19 -6.45 -15.99 0.26
C GLN A 19 -5.25 -16.00 -0.71
N LEU A 20 -5.48 -16.31 -1.99
CA LEU A 20 -4.41 -16.33 -3.00
C LEU A 20 -3.76 -14.95 -3.21
N LEU A 21 -4.52 -13.85 -3.08
CA LEU A 21 -4.00 -12.50 -3.14
C LEU A 21 -3.08 -12.18 -1.94
N LEU A 22 -3.40 -12.68 -0.74
CA LEU A 22 -2.57 -12.51 0.45
C LEU A 22 -1.21 -13.23 0.31
N GLU A 23 -1.22 -14.40 -0.33
CA GLU A 23 -0.02 -15.17 -0.68
C GLU A 23 0.78 -14.57 -1.86
N ARG A 24 0.38 -13.39 -2.36
CA ARG A 24 1.05 -12.66 -3.45
C ARG A 24 1.12 -13.43 -4.77
N ILE A 25 0.19 -14.36 -5.01
CA ILE A 25 0.11 -15.09 -6.27
C ILE A 25 -0.26 -14.12 -7.41
N SER A 26 0.40 -14.27 -8.56
CA SER A 26 0.11 -13.45 -9.74
C SER A 26 -1.36 -13.57 -10.16
N LEU A 27 -1.98 -12.46 -10.60
CA LEU A 27 -3.38 -12.48 -11.07
C LEU A 27 -3.60 -13.51 -12.18
N ARG A 28 -2.63 -13.69 -13.08
CA ARG A 28 -2.71 -14.71 -14.15
C ARG A 28 -2.65 -16.13 -13.58
N GLY A 29 -1.85 -16.34 -12.54
CA GLY A 29 -1.84 -17.59 -11.77
C GLY A 29 -3.21 -17.86 -11.16
N ILE A 30 -3.78 -16.88 -10.48
CA ILE A 30 -5.11 -16.98 -9.86
C ILE A 30 -6.17 -17.33 -10.91
N ALA A 31 -6.23 -16.62 -12.03
CA ALA A 31 -7.20 -16.88 -13.10
C ALA A 31 -7.11 -18.33 -13.63
N ARG A 32 -5.89 -18.89 -13.74
CA ARG A 32 -5.70 -20.29 -14.16
C ARG A 32 -6.16 -21.28 -13.09
N VAL A 33 -5.87 -21.02 -11.82
CA VAL A 33 -6.21 -21.91 -10.70
C VAL A 33 -7.73 -21.94 -10.45
N THR A 34 -8.39 -20.78 -10.51
CA THR A 34 -9.82 -20.68 -10.18
C THR A 34 -10.73 -20.77 -11.40
N GLY A 35 -10.20 -20.70 -12.62
CA GLY A 35 -10.96 -20.78 -13.87
C GLY A 35 -11.87 -19.57 -14.13
N VAL A 36 -11.74 -18.50 -13.34
CA VAL A 36 -12.54 -17.28 -13.54
C VAL A 36 -12.06 -16.48 -14.74
N SER A 37 -12.97 -15.73 -15.36
CA SER A 37 -12.62 -14.81 -16.44
C SER A 37 -11.58 -13.78 -15.98
N TRP A 38 -10.57 -13.55 -16.82
CA TRP A 38 -9.54 -12.54 -16.59
C TRP A 38 -10.11 -11.14 -16.36
N SER A 39 -11.05 -10.70 -17.20
CA SER A 39 -11.66 -9.37 -17.09
C SER A 39 -12.46 -9.23 -15.79
N TRP A 40 -13.16 -10.29 -15.40
CA TRP A 40 -13.90 -10.33 -14.15
C TRP A 40 -12.95 -10.22 -12.93
N LEU A 41 -11.87 -11.00 -12.91
CA LEU A 41 -10.88 -10.97 -11.82
C LEU A 41 -10.22 -9.60 -11.70
N GLN A 42 -9.83 -9.01 -12.84
CA GLN A 42 -9.21 -7.69 -12.86
C GLN A 42 -10.16 -6.62 -12.28
N ASN A 43 -11.43 -6.63 -12.68
CA ASN A 43 -12.43 -5.71 -12.16
C ASN A 43 -12.69 -5.93 -10.67
N TYR A 44 -12.80 -7.20 -10.24
CA TYR A 44 -12.97 -7.57 -8.84
C TYR A 44 -11.83 -7.02 -7.97
N VAL A 45 -10.58 -7.24 -8.38
CA VAL A 45 -9.39 -6.77 -7.66
C VAL A 45 -9.31 -5.25 -7.65
N ASN A 46 -9.58 -4.58 -8.78
CA ASN A 46 -9.57 -3.12 -8.86
C ASN A 46 -10.60 -2.49 -7.91
N ASN A 47 -11.83 -3.02 -7.89
CA ASN A 47 -12.89 -2.56 -6.99
C ASN A 47 -12.51 -2.76 -5.53
N LYS A 48 -11.91 -3.92 -5.21
CA LYS A 48 -11.44 -4.21 -3.86
C LYS A 48 -10.33 -3.25 -3.42
N LEU A 49 -9.32 -3.03 -4.27
CA LEU A 49 -8.23 -2.12 -3.98
C LEU A 49 -8.70 -0.66 -3.84
N ALA A 50 -9.71 -0.24 -4.61
CA ALA A 50 -10.30 1.09 -4.48
C ALA A 50 -11.04 1.29 -3.13
N ALA A 51 -11.62 0.22 -2.58
CA ALA A 51 -12.30 0.25 -1.28
C ALA A 51 -11.34 0.24 -0.08
N VAL A 52 -10.08 -0.15 -0.26
CA VAL A 52 -9.09 -0.17 0.82
C VAL A 52 -8.72 1.27 1.22
N PRO A 53 -8.87 1.66 2.50
CA PRO A 53 -8.45 2.97 2.94
C PRO A 53 -6.94 3.14 2.74
N ARG A 54 -6.55 4.26 2.13
CA ARG A 54 -5.13 4.61 1.93
C ARG A 54 -4.45 5.14 3.20
N GLN A 55 -5.20 5.26 4.30
CA GLN A 55 -4.70 5.72 5.59
C GLN A 55 -4.39 4.51 6.47
N VAL A 56 -3.19 4.52 7.05
CA VAL A 56 -2.79 3.51 8.03
C VAL A 56 -3.52 3.80 9.34
N LYS A 57 -4.26 2.82 9.85
CA LYS A 57 -4.81 2.89 11.20
C LYS A 57 -3.66 2.68 12.17
N VAL A 58 -3.43 3.65 13.05
CA VAL A 58 -2.33 3.62 14.01
C VAL A 58 -2.92 3.64 15.41
N SER A 59 -2.40 2.80 16.29
CA SER A 59 -2.74 2.80 17.71
C SER A 59 -2.37 4.13 18.38
N ASP A 60 -3.18 4.57 19.35
CA ASP A 60 -2.86 5.76 20.14
C ASP A 60 -1.59 5.52 20.94
N LYS A 61 -0.60 6.39 20.73
CA LYS A 61 0.69 6.32 21.42
C LYS A 61 0.79 7.41 22.48
N PRO A 62 1.39 7.11 23.65
CA PRO A 62 1.63 8.14 24.66
C PRO A 62 2.46 9.27 24.07
N LYS A 63 2.12 10.50 24.45
CA LYS A 63 2.87 11.69 24.02
C LYS A 63 4.29 11.60 24.57
N GLY A 64 5.29 11.60 23.68
CA GLY A 64 6.69 11.46 24.08
C GLY A 64 7.62 11.19 22.89
N LYS A 65 8.87 10.84 23.20
CA LYS A 65 9.88 10.53 22.17
C LYS A 65 9.54 9.20 21.49
N LEU A 66 9.30 9.27 20.18
CA LEU A 66 9.10 8.10 19.32
C LEU A 66 10.44 7.68 18.72
N PHE A 67 10.80 6.42 18.90
CA PHE A 67 11.94 5.82 18.19
C PHE A 67 11.42 5.19 16.91
N ARG A 68 11.91 5.67 15.77
CA ARG A 68 11.38 5.30 14.46
C ARG A 68 12.48 4.67 13.62
N GLU A 69 12.11 3.66 12.88
CA GLU A 69 12.92 3.07 11.82
C GLU A 69 12.32 3.46 10.48
N CYS A 70 13.18 3.91 9.58
CA CYS A 70 12.82 4.19 8.20
C CYS A 70 13.40 3.08 7.34
N ASP A 71 12.56 2.49 6.51
CA ASP A 71 12.95 1.51 5.51
C ASP A 71 12.60 2.04 4.12
N GLU A 72 13.52 1.85 3.17
CA GLU A 72 13.39 2.31 1.80
C GLU A 72 13.46 1.11 0.86
N MET A 73 12.48 1.03 -0.02
CA MET A 73 12.51 0.13 -1.16
C MET A 73 12.19 0.92 -2.42
N TRP A 74 12.62 0.42 -3.57
CA TRP A 74 12.19 0.94 -4.86
C TRP A 74 11.88 -0.20 -5.81
N SER A 75 10.97 0.05 -6.74
CA SER A 75 10.61 -0.90 -7.79
C SER A 75 10.26 -0.18 -9.08
N TRP A 76 10.24 -0.94 -10.16
CA TRP A 76 9.74 -0.48 -11.45
C TRP A 76 8.25 -0.82 -11.57
N VAL A 77 7.46 0.15 -12.02
CA VAL A 77 6.03 -0.02 -12.32
C VAL A 77 5.80 0.13 -13.82
N PHE A 78 4.75 -0.53 -14.32
CA PHE A 78 4.48 -0.73 -15.76
C PHE A 78 5.60 -1.50 -16.46
N SER A 79 5.82 -1.24 -17.74
CA SER A 79 6.90 -1.83 -18.53
C SER A 79 8.26 -1.19 -18.22
N LYS A 80 8.58 -1.08 -16.92
CA LYS A 80 9.79 -0.41 -16.39
C LYS A 80 9.94 1.04 -16.80
N THR A 81 8.81 1.72 -17.01
CA THR A 81 8.80 3.12 -17.44
C THR A 81 8.88 4.07 -16.24
N ILE A 82 8.34 3.65 -15.09
CA ILE A 82 8.22 4.51 -13.91
C ILE A 82 8.95 3.84 -12.74
N LYS A 83 9.96 4.52 -12.19
CA LYS A 83 10.62 4.13 -10.95
C LYS A 83 9.84 4.69 -9.78
N VAL A 84 9.38 3.82 -8.90
CA VAL A 84 8.57 4.19 -7.74
C VAL A 84 9.28 3.76 -6.47
N TYR A 85 9.37 4.67 -5.52
CA TYR A 85 9.93 4.49 -4.19
C TYR A 85 8.81 4.19 -3.21
N ILE A 86 9.08 3.25 -2.32
CA ILE A 86 8.23 2.83 -1.21
C ILE A 86 9.01 3.12 0.06
N TRP A 87 8.51 4.04 0.86
CA TRP A 87 9.06 4.38 2.15
C TRP A 87 8.14 3.88 3.24
N ARG A 88 8.70 3.21 4.25
CA ARG A 88 7.94 2.75 5.42
C ARG A 88 8.55 3.34 6.68
N LEU A 89 7.68 3.85 7.53
CA LEU A 89 8.03 4.37 8.84
C LEU A 89 7.46 3.41 9.90
N ILE A 90 8.33 2.83 10.70
CA ILE A 90 7.99 1.81 11.70
C ILE A 90 8.36 2.34 13.08
N ASP A 91 7.46 2.21 14.05
CA ASP A 91 7.83 2.45 15.45
C ASP A 91 8.70 1.28 15.95
N ARG A 92 9.91 1.58 16.42
CA ARG A 92 10.85 0.55 16.90
C ARG A 92 10.28 -0.24 18.08
N LYS A 93 9.48 0.41 18.94
CA LYS A 93 8.96 -0.24 20.15
C LYS A 93 7.83 -1.22 19.84
N THR A 94 6.83 -0.77 19.08
CA THR A 94 5.64 -1.57 18.80
C THR A 94 5.74 -2.39 17.52
N ARG A 95 6.77 -2.12 16.69
CA ARG A 95 6.90 -2.65 15.31
C ARG A 95 5.74 -2.28 14.39
N GLU A 96 4.90 -1.34 14.81
CA GLU A 96 3.75 -0.89 14.04
C GLU A 96 4.20 0.05 12.92
N ILE A 97 3.62 -0.13 11.73
CA ILE A 97 3.78 0.81 10.63
C ILE A 97 2.99 2.05 10.98
N ILE A 98 3.68 3.17 11.17
CA ILE A 98 3.07 4.46 11.52
C ILE A 98 2.93 5.39 10.30
N GLY A 99 3.56 5.04 9.18
CA GLY A 99 3.45 5.78 7.93
C GLY A 99 4.01 5.00 6.76
N CYS A 100 3.47 5.28 5.57
CA CYS A 100 3.96 4.74 4.31
C CYS A 100 3.84 5.83 3.24
N TYR A 101 4.84 5.93 2.36
CA TYR A 101 4.81 6.81 1.19
C TYR A 101 5.16 6.02 -0.06
N LEU A 102 4.39 6.24 -1.13
CA LEU A 102 4.60 5.65 -2.45
C LEU A 102 4.70 6.79 -3.47
N GLY A 103 5.84 6.92 -4.15
CA GLY A 103 6.02 8.01 -5.11
C GLY A 103 7.45 8.17 -5.59
N TYR A 104 7.83 9.39 -5.97
CA TYR A 104 9.17 9.73 -6.42
C TYR A 104 10.08 10.04 -5.22
N ALA A 105 11.38 9.75 -5.34
CA ALA A 105 12.34 9.97 -4.26
C ALA A 105 12.48 11.45 -3.84
N GLU A 106 12.15 12.39 -4.72
CA GLU A 106 12.29 13.83 -4.50
C GLU A 106 11.26 14.43 -3.53
N LYS A 107 10.10 13.79 -3.31
CA LYS A 107 8.92 14.42 -2.70
C LYS A 107 8.56 13.91 -1.30
N VAL A 108 9.46 13.22 -0.63
CA VAL A 108 9.06 12.36 0.50
C VAL A 108 8.58 13.15 1.73
N PHE A 109 8.94 14.44 1.94
CA PHE A 109 8.36 15.29 3.00
C PHE A 109 8.36 16.80 2.66
N PRO A 110 7.31 17.58 3.00
CA PRO A 110 7.35 19.04 2.90
C PRO A 110 8.27 19.62 3.99
N GLY A 111 9.30 20.34 3.56
CA GLY A 111 10.30 20.97 4.42
C GLY A 111 11.71 20.46 4.13
N ASP A 112 12.24 20.78 2.95
CA ASP A 112 13.65 20.88 2.52
C ASP A 112 14.70 19.99 3.22
N ARG A 113 14.34 18.78 3.62
CA ARG A 113 15.27 17.77 4.15
C ARG A 113 15.01 16.47 3.45
N VAL A 114 15.55 16.42 2.23
CA VAL A 114 15.86 15.19 1.51
C VAL A 114 16.83 14.41 2.40
N TRP A 115 16.38 13.32 3.00
CA TRP A 115 17.30 12.42 3.70
C TRP A 115 17.90 11.44 2.71
N GLY A 116 19.02 11.84 2.10
CA GLY A 116 20.12 10.94 1.79
C GLY A 116 21.11 11.02 2.95
N VAL A 117 21.37 9.90 3.61
CA VAL A 117 22.53 9.63 4.50
C VAL A 117 23.01 10.81 5.38
N GLY A 118 22.63 10.87 6.66
CA GLY A 118 23.31 11.79 7.60
C GLY A 118 22.60 12.08 8.91
N CYS A 119 22.78 11.19 9.90
CA CYS A 119 22.51 11.36 11.33
C CYS A 119 22.18 12.80 11.82
N GLY A 120 21.02 12.99 12.47
CA GLY A 120 20.71 14.20 13.24
C GLY A 120 19.23 14.38 13.62
N VAL A 121 18.88 14.21 14.90
CA VAL A 121 17.59 14.65 15.46
C VAL A 121 17.81 15.56 16.67
N MET A 122 17.58 16.86 16.48
CA MET A 122 16.94 17.80 17.42
C MET A 122 15.70 18.34 16.67
N GLY A 123 14.55 18.68 17.26
CA GLY A 123 14.06 18.77 18.62
C GLY A 123 12.52 18.89 18.58
N VAL A 124 11.91 18.99 19.76
CA VAL A 124 10.48 18.89 20.05
C VAL A 124 9.65 20.03 19.43
N GLY A 125 8.44 19.71 18.94
CA GLY A 125 7.44 20.70 18.51
C GLY A 125 6.04 20.10 18.49
N SER A 126 5.22 20.56 19.43
CA SER A 126 3.82 20.23 19.67
C SER A 126 2.90 20.53 18.48
N ALA A 127 1.87 19.70 18.26
CA ALA A 127 0.50 20.04 17.84
C ALA A 127 -0.10 19.04 16.84
N GLY A 128 -1.33 18.60 17.15
CA GLY A 128 -2.42 18.38 16.18
C GLY A 128 -2.24 17.30 15.11
N VAL A 129 -3.05 16.25 15.21
CA VAL A 129 -3.62 15.45 14.10
C VAL A 129 -2.85 15.59 12.77
N GLY A 130 -1.83 14.77 12.59
CA GLY A 130 -1.01 14.75 11.37
C GLY A 130 -1.80 14.21 10.19
N ARG A 131 -2.58 15.09 9.55
CA ARG A 131 -3.28 14.86 8.30
C ARG A 131 -2.24 14.75 7.18
N ILE A 132 -1.80 13.54 6.84
CA ILE A 132 -1.08 13.31 5.58
C ILE A 132 -2.14 13.40 4.45
N LYS A 133 -2.37 14.62 3.96
CA LYS A 133 -3.03 14.82 2.67
C LYS A 133 -2.02 14.42 1.60
N LEU A 134 -2.28 13.31 0.92
CA LEU A 134 -1.59 12.98 -0.33
C LEU A 134 -2.12 13.95 -1.40
N PRO A 135 -1.31 14.85 -1.97
CA PRO A 135 -1.70 15.55 -3.18
C PRO A 135 -1.57 14.57 -4.35
N PHE A 136 -2.68 14.27 -5.00
CA PHE A 136 -2.66 13.82 -6.40
C PHE A 136 -3.64 14.70 -7.17
N ALA A 137 -3.07 15.57 -8.00
CA ALA A 137 -3.57 15.83 -9.34
C ALA A 137 -2.81 14.89 -10.28
#